data_AF-A0A8J7XQ20-F1
#
_entry.id   AF-A0A8J7XQ20-F1
#
_cell.length_a   1.000
_cell.length_b   1.000
_cell.length_c   1.000
_cell.angle_alpha   90.00
_cell.angle_beta   90.00
_cell.angle_gamma   90.00
#
_symmetry.space_group_name_H-M   'P 1'
#
loop_
_entity.id
_entity.type
_entity.pdbx_description
1 polymer ?
#
loop_
_entity_poly.entity_id
_entity_poly.type
_entity_poly.pdbx_seq_one_letter_code
_entity_poly.pdbx_strand_id
1 'polypeptide(L)'
;MLNYHGKTYVHAARRRCTVLKKVGVITMFICAMTNAAYCCTVFTASVGDTVLFGNNEDAPERDSYAWFYPATETEHGGVYFGFGGYYVQGGMNDQGLCFDITTVPELKMRPHPEKSSTLNFGRRALERCATVEEVIQLVDQYNLSHMGMAQFLFADKTGDSVIVCPGVDGEMKTIRKEGVYQVITNFNVTYPQPGGYPCWRHKTVVEKLEKIESEEDITVGRFATILKAVQQGTAYSTIYDLPKGIVCLFNQQNFSEVVVFKLKEELEKGYHSYFIPSLFTREVKFAEKPKSGGSTLSEELSEGREQAEVKGSEMTGLDTQPRAPSHPVTVPSSFPLLGAISIIALILVGVTLIHKRKSKR
;
A
#
# COMPACT_ATOMS: atom_id res chain seq x y z
N MET A 1 -20.82 -79.99 56.28
CA MET A 1 -21.64 -79.51 57.41
C MET A 1 -21.84 -78.01 57.24
N LEU A 2 -23.11 -77.57 57.31
CA LEU A 2 -23.63 -76.20 57.50
C LEU A 2 -23.31 -75.17 56.38
N ASN A 3 -24.22 -74.78 55.46
CA ASN A 3 -25.49 -74.02 55.58
C ASN A 3 -25.28 -72.68 56.33
N TYR A 4 -25.74 -71.48 55.94
CA TYR A 4 -26.81 -71.01 55.04
C TYR A 4 -26.88 -69.44 55.06
N HIS A 5 -27.77 -68.88 54.24
CA HIS A 5 -28.33 -67.50 54.15
C HIS A 5 -27.52 -66.45 53.36
N GLY A 6 -28.06 -65.75 52.35
CA GLY A 6 -29.41 -65.71 51.80
C GLY A 6 -29.88 -64.27 51.56
N LYS A 7 -30.10 -63.93 50.27
CA LYS A 7 -31.13 -63.00 49.70
C LYS A 7 -31.04 -61.50 50.11
N THR A 8 -31.43 -60.48 49.36
CA THR A 8 -31.95 -60.15 48.01
C THR A 8 -32.20 -58.64 48.09
N TYR A 9 -31.99 -57.84 47.04
CA TYR A 9 -32.95 -56.79 46.67
C TYR A 9 -32.82 -56.44 45.20
N VAL A 10 -33.98 -56.42 44.55
CA VAL A 10 -34.24 -56.31 43.12
C VAL A 10 -34.89 -54.94 42.85
N HIS A 11 -34.63 -54.40 41.67
CA HIS A 11 -35.34 -53.30 40.97
C HIS A 11 -35.29 -51.88 41.56
N ALA A 12 -34.68 -50.96 40.79
CA ALA A 12 -35.42 -49.84 40.23
C ALA A 12 -34.71 -49.30 38.97
N ALA A 13 -35.39 -49.44 37.85
CA ALA A 13 -34.97 -49.01 36.54
C ALA A 13 -35.11 -47.49 36.36
N ARG A 14 -34.30 -46.97 35.43
CA ARG A 14 -34.66 -45.93 34.44
C ARG A 14 -35.62 -44.84 34.91
N ARG A 15 -35.08 -43.63 35.06
CA ARG A 15 -35.56 -42.39 34.40
C ARG A 15 -34.74 -41.21 34.90
N ARG A 16 -33.82 -40.73 34.06
CA ARG A 16 -33.39 -39.32 33.94
C ARG A 16 -32.45 -39.23 32.74
N CYS A 17 -33.05 -39.45 31.57
CA CYS A 17 -32.47 -39.13 30.28
C CYS A 17 -33.23 -37.92 29.77
N THR A 18 -32.82 -36.71 30.17
CA THR A 18 -33.03 -35.45 29.45
C THR A 18 -32.35 -34.32 30.21
N VAL A 19 -31.72 -33.42 29.45
CA VAL A 19 -31.08 -32.17 29.90
C VAL A 19 -29.66 -32.35 30.48
N LEU A 20 -28.67 -32.66 29.62
CA LEU A 20 -27.27 -32.20 29.77
C LEU A 20 -26.41 -32.68 28.58
N LYS A 21 -26.82 -32.38 27.34
CA LYS A 21 -25.99 -32.59 26.13
C LYS A 21 -26.22 -31.51 25.06
N LYS A 22 -26.39 -30.25 25.45
CA LYS A 22 -26.47 -29.12 24.51
C LYS A 22 -25.80 -27.84 25.05
N VAL A 23 -24.60 -27.97 25.60
CA VAL A 23 -23.72 -26.80 25.81
C VAL A 23 -22.30 -27.24 25.45
N GLY A 24 -21.98 -27.20 24.17
CA GLY A 24 -20.69 -27.66 23.67
C GLY A 24 -20.49 -27.48 22.17
N VAL A 25 -21.28 -26.59 21.55
CA VAL A 25 -21.04 -26.10 20.18
C VAL A 25 -21.34 -24.60 20.22
N ILE A 26 -20.61 -23.87 21.07
CA ILE A 26 -20.57 -22.41 21.02
C ILE A 26 -19.22 -22.07 20.39
N THR A 27 -19.31 -21.75 19.10
CA THR A 27 -18.51 -20.71 18.47
C THR A 27 -17.00 -20.94 18.47
N MET A 28 -16.56 -21.94 17.70
CA MET A 28 -15.27 -21.85 17.02
C MET A 28 -15.40 -20.90 15.82
N PHE A 29 -15.78 -19.63 16.06
CA PHE A 29 -15.30 -18.55 15.21
C PHE A 29 -13.80 -18.48 15.51
N ILE A 30 -13.02 -19.35 14.84
CA ILE A 30 -11.63 -19.00 14.60
C ILE A 30 -11.74 -17.73 13.80
N CYS A 31 -11.46 -16.64 14.51
CA CYS A 31 -11.04 -15.38 13.97
C CYS A 31 -9.96 -15.75 12.94
N ALA A 32 -10.35 -15.87 11.67
CA ALA A 32 -9.43 -15.73 10.59
C ALA A 32 -8.99 -14.27 10.70
N MET A 33 -7.98 -14.05 11.53
CA MET A 33 -7.08 -12.92 11.37
C MET A 33 -6.46 -13.14 10.00
N THR A 34 -7.21 -12.75 8.97
CA THR A 34 -6.65 -12.39 7.70
C THR A 34 -5.60 -11.38 8.08
N ASN A 35 -4.32 -11.76 7.93
CA ASN A 35 -3.27 -10.77 7.90
C ASN A 35 -3.76 -9.75 6.88
N ALA A 36 -4.13 -8.56 7.35
CA ALA A 36 -4.50 -7.46 6.49
C ALA A 36 -3.21 -7.12 5.73
N ALA A 37 -2.97 -7.85 4.64
CA ALA A 37 -1.97 -7.50 3.67
C ALA A 37 -2.37 -6.10 3.20
N TYR A 38 -1.50 -5.13 3.44
CA TYR A 38 -1.61 -3.75 2.97
C TYR A 38 -2.14 -3.76 1.54
N CYS A 39 -3.25 -3.07 1.27
CA CYS A 39 -4.12 -3.34 0.13
C CYS A 39 -3.89 -2.41 -1.07
N CYS A 40 -2.66 -2.03 -1.39
CA CYS A 40 -2.39 -1.03 -2.44
C CYS A 40 -2.95 -1.44 -3.82
N THR A 41 -3.35 -0.45 -4.62
CA THR A 41 -3.86 -0.64 -5.98
C THR A 41 -3.15 0.30 -6.92
N VAL A 42 -2.49 -0.24 -7.95
CA VAL A 42 -1.71 0.55 -8.91
C VAL A 42 -2.12 0.17 -10.32
N PHE A 43 -2.31 1.15 -11.19
CA PHE A 43 -2.61 0.90 -12.59
C PHE A 43 -2.14 2.03 -13.50
N THR A 44 -1.99 1.72 -14.78
CA THR A 44 -1.70 2.69 -15.83
C THR A 44 -2.56 2.41 -17.05
N ALA A 45 -2.87 3.45 -17.83
CA ALA A 45 -3.47 3.33 -19.15
C ALA A 45 -2.86 4.37 -20.10
N SER A 46 -2.76 4.00 -21.38
CA SER A 46 -2.24 4.86 -22.44
C SER A 46 -2.94 4.62 -23.78
N VAL A 47 -3.32 5.70 -24.46
CA VAL A 47 -3.82 5.73 -25.84
C VAL A 47 -3.30 7.02 -26.46
N GLY A 48 -2.73 6.94 -27.66
CA GLY A 48 -2.15 8.12 -28.32
C GLY A 48 -1.02 8.74 -27.48
N ASP A 49 -1.09 10.05 -27.29
CA ASP A 49 -0.11 10.82 -26.52
C ASP A 49 -0.49 10.97 -25.03
N THR A 50 -1.61 10.37 -24.61
CA THR A 50 -2.09 10.44 -23.22
C THR A 50 -1.69 9.19 -22.44
N VAL A 51 -0.95 9.41 -21.35
CA VAL A 51 -0.52 8.35 -20.42
C VAL A 51 -0.79 8.79 -19.00
N LEU A 52 -1.68 8.05 -18.32
CA LEU A 52 -1.97 8.25 -16.90
C LEU A 52 -1.54 7.04 -16.07
N PHE A 53 -1.09 7.32 -14.85
CA PHE A 53 -0.72 6.33 -13.85
C PHE A 53 -1.45 6.65 -12.55
N GLY A 54 -2.10 5.67 -11.93
CA GLY A 54 -2.90 5.85 -10.72
C GLY A 54 -2.48 4.90 -9.59
N ASN A 55 -2.46 5.40 -8.36
CA ASN A 55 -2.18 4.61 -7.15
C ASN A 55 -3.12 4.97 -6.00
N ASN A 56 -3.54 3.94 -5.24
CA ASN A 56 -4.01 4.05 -3.86
C ASN A 56 -2.97 3.41 -2.93
N GLU A 57 -2.40 4.21 -2.03
CA GLU A 57 -1.53 3.73 -0.96
C GLU A 57 -2.36 3.32 0.26
N ASP A 58 -2.52 2.02 0.48
CA ASP A 58 -3.35 1.48 1.57
C ASP A 58 -2.50 1.16 2.79
N ALA A 59 -2.34 2.16 3.65
CA ALA A 59 -1.58 2.06 4.89
C ALA A 59 -2.38 2.55 6.12
N PRO A 60 -2.12 1.98 7.32
CA PRO A 60 -2.64 2.50 8.57
C PRO A 60 -1.96 3.82 8.96
N GLU A 61 -0.71 4.03 8.54
CA GLU A 61 0.01 5.28 8.76
C GLU A 61 -0.63 6.40 7.94
N ARG A 62 -0.85 7.55 8.58
CA ARG A 62 -1.49 8.74 7.98
C ARG A 62 -0.53 9.89 7.75
N ASP A 63 0.65 9.81 8.36
CA ASP A 63 1.68 10.82 8.27
C ASP A 63 2.53 10.56 7.01
N SER A 64 2.01 11.04 5.88
CA SER A 64 2.60 10.85 4.57
C SER A 64 3.27 12.13 4.07
N TYR A 65 4.26 11.94 3.19
CA TYR A 65 5.13 12.99 2.71
C TYR A 65 5.30 12.90 1.19
N ALA A 66 5.44 14.06 0.56
CA ALA A 66 5.92 14.21 -0.80
C ALA A 66 7.29 14.90 -0.73
N TRP A 67 8.33 14.27 -1.28
CA TRP A 67 9.69 14.80 -1.31
C TRP A 67 10.11 15.09 -2.74
N PHE A 68 10.64 16.29 -2.98
CA PHE A 68 11.11 16.75 -4.28
C PHE A 68 12.63 16.87 -4.25
N TYR A 69 13.29 16.19 -5.19
CA TYR A 69 14.74 16.19 -5.36
C TYR A 69 15.07 16.69 -6.77
N PRO A 70 15.70 17.87 -6.92
CA PRO A 70 16.18 18.33 -8.21
C PRO A 70 17.18 17.36 -8.84
N ALA A 71 17.28 17.41 -10.17
CA ALA A 71 18.28 16.64 -10.91
C ALA A 71 19.71 17.02 -10.49
N THR A 72 20.60 16.05 -10.62
CA THR A 72 22.05 16.26 -10.52
C THR A 72 22.72 15.97 -11.86
N GLU A 73 24.03 16.09 -11.96
CA GLU A 73 24.77 15.71 -13.17
C GLU A 73 24.59 14.22 -13.54
N THR A 74 24.26 13.36 -12.56
CA THR A 74 24.24 11.90 -12.75
C THR A 74 22.89 11.24 -12.45
N GLU A 75 21.93 11.99 -11.93
CA GLU A 75 20.64 11.46 -11.48
C GLU A 75 19.50 12.40 -11.88
N HIS A 76 18.39 11.80 -12.31
CA HIS A 76 17.18 12.52 -12.67
C HIS A 76 16.53 13.16 -11.44
N GLY A 77 15.90 14.32 -11.65
CA GLY A 77 15.07 14.94 -10.62
C GLY A 77 13.73 14.22 -10.51
N GLY A 78 13.05 14.34 -9.37
CA GLY A 78 11.76 13.68 -9.20
C GLY A 78 11.02 14.02 -7.93
N VAL A 79 9.77 13.56 -7.89
CA VAL A 79 8.91 13.56 -6.72
C VAL A 79 8.73 12.13 -6.22
N TYR A 80 8.81 11.97 -4.90
CA TYR A 80 8.77 10.70 -4.22
C TYR A 80 7.74 10.75 -3.09
N PHE A 81 6.95 9.69 -2.94
CA PHE A 81 5.92 9.57 -1.93
C PHE A 81 6.25 8.47 -0.93
N GLY A 82 5.86 8.69 0.32
CA GLY A 82 5.99 7.70 1.36
C GLY A 82 5.63 8.24 2.73
N PHE A 83 6.24 7.67 3.77
CA PHE A 83 5.91 7.91 5.17
C PHE A 83 7.13 8.35 5.98
N GLY A 84 6.97 8.55 7.30
CA GLY A 84 8.03 9.06 8.18
C GLY A 84 9.32 8.24 8.22
N GLY A 85 9.29 6.98 7.75
CA GLY A 85 10.46 6.12 7.60
C GLY A 85 11.36 6.39 6.39
N TYR A 86 11.03 7.38 5.54
CA TYR A 86 11.78 7.78 4.33
C TYR A 86 12.01 6.69 3.28
N TYR A 87 11.27 5.58 3.38
CA TYR A 87 11.21 4.59 2.31
C TYR A 87 10.24 5.08 1.23
N VAL A 88 10.74 5.25 0.01
CA VAL A 88 9.92 5.65 -1.15
C VAL A 88 9.00 4.49 -1.53
N GLN A 89 7.70 4.77 -1.54
CA GLN A 89 6.66 3.83 -2.00
C GLN A 89 6.40 3.97 -3.49
N GLY A 90 6.35 5.22 -3.99
CA GLY A 90 6.15 5.51 -5.40
C GLY A 90 6.60 6.92 -5.76
N GLY A 91 6.46 7.28 -7.03
CA GLY A 91 6.83 8.62 -7.51
C GLY A 91 7.03 8.69 -9.02
N MET A 92 7.45 9.86 -9.49
CA MET A 92 7.82 10.08 -10.88
C MET A 92 9.08 10.95 -11.01
N ASN A 93 9.84 10.74 -12.07
CA ASN A 93 10.99 11.58 -12.40
C ASN A 93 10.70 12.60 -13.51
N ASP A 94 11.63 13.52 -13.70
CA ASP A 94 11.58 14.60 -14.69
C ASP A 94 11.76 14.14 -16.14
N GLN A 95 12.03 12.86 -16.36
CA GLN A 95 12.07 12.25 -17.69
C GLN A 95 10.72 11.65 -18.10
N GLY A 96 9.79 11.52 -17.17
CA GLY A 96 8.47 10.95 -17.39
C GLY A 96 8.35 9.47 -17.03
N LEU A 97 9.29 8.89 -16.30
CA LEU A 97 9.18 7.56 -15.70
C LEU A 97 8.48 7.66 -14.35
N CYS A 98 7.54 6.76 -14.09
CA CYS A 98 6.79 6.65 -12.85
C CYS A 98 6.81 5.20 -12.35
N PHE A 99 6.75 5.02 -11.04
CA PHE A 99 6.52 3.71 -10.45
C PHE A 99 5.68 3.79 -9.19
N ASP A 100 5.11 2.65 -8.84
CA ASP A 100 4.60 2.38 -7.50
C ASP A 100 4.72 0.88 -7.17
N ILE A 101 4.52 0.52 -5.91
CA ILE A 101 4.81 -0.80 -5.37
C ILE A 101 3.59 -1.39 -4.65
N THR A 102 3.39 -2.70 -4.81
CA THR A 102 2.48 -3.49 -3.97
C THR A 102 3.25 -4.56 -3.21
N THR A 103 2.83 -4.80 -1.96
CA THR A 103 3.29 -5.98 -1.22
C THR A 103 2.54 -7.22 -1.71
N VAL A 104 3.27 -8.28 -2.01
CA VAL A 104 2.74 -9.60 -2.42
C VAL A 104 3.21 -10.69 -1.46
N PRO A 105 2.58 -11.88 -1.46
CA PRO A 105 3.08 -13.02 -0.68
C PRO A 105 4.55 -13.31 -0.97
N GLU A 106 5.32 -13.53 0.08
CA GLU A 106 6.76 -13.72 -0.01
C GLU A 106 7.13 -14.95 -0.85
N LEU A 107 8.00 -14.74 -1.83
CA LEU A 107 8.73 -15.79 -2.52
C LEU A 107 10.21 -15.74 -2.16
N LYS A 108 10.80 -16.92 -1.97
CA LYS A 108 12.24 -17.03 -1.73
C LYS A 108 12.99 -16.75 -3.02
N MET A 109 13.81 -15.70 -3.01
CA MET A 109 14.61 -15.30 -4.15
C MET A 109 16.04 -15.83 -4.06
N ARG A 110 16.67 -16.00 -5.22
CA ARG A 110 18.07 -16.40 -5.35
C ARG A 110 18.97 -15.18 -5.16
N PRO A 111 19.98 -15.24 -4.27
CA PRO A 111 20.99 -14.19 -4.16
C PRO A 111 21.92 -14.17 -5.38
N HIS A 112 22.19 -12.97 -5.87
CA HIS A 112 23.17 -12.68 -6.94
C HIS A 112 24.26 -11.74 -6.40
N PRO A 113 25.18 -12.21 -5.55
CA PRO A 113 26.17 -11.35 -4.87
C PRO A 113 27.15 -10.64 -5.81
N GLU A 114 27.25 -11.07 -7.05
CA GLU A 114 28.02 -10.43 -8.12
C GLU A 114 27.37 -9.16 -8.68
N LYS A 115 26.07 -8.94 -8.43
CA LYS A 115 25.32 -7.77 -8.87
C LYS A 115 25.32 -6.67 -7.79
N SER A 116 25.07 -5.43 -8.20
CA SER A 116 25.00 -4.29 -7.28
C SER A 116 23.84 -4.43 -6.30
N SER A 117 23.97 -3.89 -5.09
CA SER A 117 22.86 -3.85 -4.13
C SER A 117 22.16 -2.48 -4.15
N THR A 118 20.88 -2.48 -3.82
CA THR A 118 20.10 -1.26 -3.56
C THR A 118 19.15 -1.53 -2.41
N LEU A 119 18.86 -0.52 -1.59
CA LEU A 119 17.87 -0.62 -0.52
C LEU A 119 16.45 -0.34 -1.03
N ASN A 120 16.31 0.42 -2.12
CA ASN A 120 15.05 0.78 -2.72
C ASN A 120 15.23 0.81 -4.26
N PHE A 121 14.73 -0.22 -4.94
CA PHE A 121 14.92 -0.41 -6.37
C PHE A 121 14.08 0.57 -7.18
N GLY A 122 12.84 0.84 -6.76
CA GLY A 122 12.00 1.82 -7.43
C GLY A 122 12.59 3.23 -7.43
N ARG A 123 13.09 3.70 -6.28
CA ARG A 123 13.86 4.96 -6.19
C ARG A 123 15.08 4.92 -7.10
N ARG A 124 15.86 3.84 -7.07
CA ARG A 124 17.05 3.70 -7.92
C ARG A 124 16.71 3.78 -9.41
N ALA A 125 15.59 3.20 -9.82
CA ALA A 125 15.09 3.29 -11.19
C ALA A 125 14.71 4.74 -11.55
N LEU A 126 13.98 5.46 -10.70
CA LEU A 126 13.68 6.88 -10.96
C LEU A 126 14.92 7.76 -11.05
N GLU A 127 15.96 7.49 -10.24
CA GLU A 127 17.22 8.23 -10.27
C GLU A 127 18.02 8.00 -11.57
N ARG A 128 17.84 6.85 -12.25
CA ARG A 128 18.78 6.38 -13.30
C ARG A 128 18.16 6.07 -14.66
N CYS A 129 16.85 5.95 -14.76
CA CYS A 129 16.14 5.56 -15.98
C CYS A 129 15.17 6.65 -16.41
N ALA A 130 15.08 6.90 -17.71
CA ALA A 130 14.07 7.72 -18.36
C ALA A 130 12.91 6.89 -18.93
N THR A 131 13.15 5.61 -19.22
CA THR A 131 12.22 4.74 -19.95
C THR A 131 12.04 3.37 -19.28
N VAL A 132 10.94 2.69 -19.61
CA VAL A 132 10.65 1.31 -19.19
C VAL A 132 11.71 0.32 -19.69
N GLU A 133 12.23 0.53 -20.90
CA GLU A 133 13.30 -0.31 -21.45
C GLU A 133 14.57 -0.24 -20.59
N GLU A 134 14.96 0.95 -20.13
CA GLU A 134 16.09 1.11 -19.22
C GLU A 134 15.82 0.46 -17.85
N VAL A 135 14.57 0.49 -17.35
CA VAL A 135 14.20 -0.24 -16.12
C VAL A 135 14.39 -1.74 -16.29
N ILE A 136 13.98 -2.31 -17.43
CA ILE A 136 14.17 -3.74 -17.73
C ILE A 136 15.65 -4.09 -17.71
N GLN A 137 16.51 -3.26 -18.32
CA GLN A 137 17.96 -3.45 -18.30
C GLN A 137 18.56 -3.27 -16.89
N LEU A 138 17.98 -2.39 -16.07
CA LEU A 138 18.43 -2.14 -14.70
C LEU A 138 18.17 -3.34 -13.78
N VAL A 139 17.10 -4.11 -13.99
CA VAL A 139 16.78 -5.32 -13.21
C VAL A 139 17.97 -6.29 -13.21
N ASP A 140 18.64 -6.45 -14.35
CA ASP A 140 19.76 -7.38 -14.48
C ASP A 140 21.05 -6.90 -13.80
N GLN A 141 21.16 -5.62 -13.47
CA GLN A 141 22.34 -5.03 -12.84
C GLN A 141 22.32 -5.13 -11.31
N TYR A 142 21.15 -5.40 -10.71
CA TYR A 142 20.96 -5.38 -9.26
C TYR A 142 20.61 -6.74 -8.68
N ASN A 143 21.15 -7.00 -7.49
CA ASN A 143 20.77 -8.12 -6.64
C ASN A 143 19.46 -7.79 -5.90
N LEU A 144 18.35 -8.26 -6.45
CA LEU A 144 17.00 -8.03 -5.91
C LEU A 144 16.52 -9.18 -5.01
N SER A 145 17.43 -10.00 -4.48
CA SER A 145 17.05 -11.18 -3.69
C SER A 145 16.33 -10.89 -2.37
N HIS A 146 16.39 -9.65 -1.90
CA HIS A 146 15.66 -9.19 -0.71
C HIS A 146 14.26 -8.66 -1.03
N MET A 147 13.85 -8.65 -2.30
CA MET A 147 12.60 -8.09 -2.80
C MET A 147 11.51 -9.15 -3.06
N GLY A 148 11.60 -10.31 -2.42
CA GLY A 148 10.65 -11.42 -2.60
C GLY A 148 9.18 -11.11 -2.24
N MET A 149 8.92 -9.96 -1.61
CA MET A 149 7.58 -9.47 -1.27
C MET A 149 7.15 -8.25 -2.10
N ALA A 150 7.97 -7.78 -3.03
CA ALA A 150 7.77 -6.51 -3.73
C ALA A 150 7.38 -6.74 -5.20
N GLN A 151 6.24 -6.20 -5.60
CA GLN A 151 5.81 -6.13 -7.00
C GLN A 151 5.71 -4.67 -7.41
N PHE A 152 6.47 -4.30 -8.42
CA PHE A 152 6.49 -2.93 -8.94
C PHE A 152 5.70 -2.84 -10.23
N LEU A 153 5.03 -1.72 -10.46
CA LEU A 153 4.55 -1.33 -11.78
C LEU A 153 5.26 -0.04 -12.17
N PHE A 154 5.99 -0.07 -13.29
CA PHE A 154 6.63 1.08 -13.89
C PHE A 154 5.88 1.46 -15.17
N ALA A 155 5.77 2.74 -15.46
CA ALA A 155 5.31 3.24 -16.76
C ALA A 155 6.09 4.50 -17.14
N ASP A 156 6.27 4.74 -18.43
CA ASP A 156 6.89 5.96 -18.93
C ASP A 156 5.96 6.80 -19.80
N LYS A 157 6.37 8.03 -20.10
CA LYS A 157 5.61 8.99 -20.90
C LYS A 157 5.29 8.54 -22.33
N THR A 158 5.93 7.48 -22.85
CA THR A 158 5.62 6.94 -24.18
C THR A 158 4.39 6.02 -24.15
N GLY A 159 3.92 5.67 -22.95
CA GLY A 159 2.82 4.75 -22.75
C GLY A 159 3.27 3.31 -22.57
N ASP A 160 4.57 3.03 -22.56
CA ASP A 160 5.06 1.70 -22.19
C ASP A 160 4.92 1.47 -20.67
N SER A 161 4.77 0.21 -20.27
CA SER A 161 4.79 -0.16 -18.84
C SER A 161 5.27 -1.59 -18.62
N VAL A 162 5.85 -1.84 -17.45
CA VAL A 162 6.35 -3.15 -17.05
C VAL A 162 6.04 -3.43 -15.59
N ILE A 163 5.58 -4.64 -15.31
CA ILE A 163 5.54 -5.19 -13.96
C ILE A 163 6.86 -5.89 -13.67
N VAL A 164 7.50 -5.55 -12.55
CA VAL A 164 8.68 -6.26 -12.03
C VAL A 164 8.27 -6.99 -10.76
N CYS A 165 8.24 -8.33 -10.77
CA CYS A 165 7.71 -9.12 -9.65
C CYS A 165 8.54 -10.37 -9.34
N PRO A 166 8.42 -10.95 -8.13
CA PRO A 166 9.12 -12.17 -7.74
C PRO A 166 8.62 -13.38 -8.54
N GLY A 167 9.51 -14.23 -9.05
CA GLY A 167 9.18 -15.47 -9.74
C GLY A 167 9.33 -16.71 -8.84
N VAL A 168 8.55 -17.76 -9.12
CA VAL A 168 8.63 -19.04 -8.39
C VAL A 168 9.95 -19.79 -8.58
N ASP A 169 10.73 -19.43 -9.60
CA ASP A 169 12.09 -19.92 -9.87
C ASP A 169 13.18 -19.14 -9.11
N GLY A 170 12.77 -18.23 -8.24
CA GLY A 170 13.65 -17.40 -7.41
C GLY A 170 14.30 -16.24 -8.16
N GLU A 171 13.84 -15.92 -9.36
CA GLU A 171 14.31 -14.78 -10.17
C GLU A 171 13.23 -13.70 -10.29
N MET A 172 13.63 -12.44 -10.44
CA MET A 172 12.66 -11.39 -10.78
C MET A 172 12.15 -11.59 -12.20
N LYS A 173 10.86 -11.30 -12.41
CA LYS A 173 10.17 -11.40 -13.70
C LYS A 173 9.74 -10.02 -14.15
N THR A 174 9.88 -9.77 -15.44
CA THR A 174 9.40 -8.57 -16.12
C THR A 174 8.23 -8.94 -17.02
N ILE A 175 7.08 -8.29 -16.86
CA ILE A 175 5.89 -8.48 -17.70
C ILE A 175 5.57 -7.12 -18.32
N ARG A 176 5.90 -6.96 -19.60
CA ARG A 176 5.59 -5.74 -20.34
C ARG A 176 4.09 -5.67 -20.64
N LYS A 177 3.54 -4.47 -20.70
CA LYS A 177 2.12 -4.26 -20.98
C LYS A 177 1.76 -4.73 -22.38
N GLU A 178 0.59 -5.34 -22.47
CA GLU A 178 -0.10 -5.62 -23.73
C GLU A 178 -1.40 -4.81 -23.75
N GLY A 179 -1.67 -4.14 -24.87
CA GLY A 179 -2.87 -3.31 -25.02
C GLY A 179 -2.79 -1.98 -24.27
N VAL A 180 -3.94 -1.50 -23.81
CA VAL A 180 -4.13 -0.12 -23.35
C VAL A 180 -3.71 0.09 -21.90
N TYR A 181 -3.83 -0.92 -21.04
CA TYR A 181 -3.64 -0.76 -19.59
C TYR A 181 -2.87 -1.90 -18.93
N GLN A 182 -2.35 -1.64 -17.73
CA GLN A 182 -1.73 -2.65 -16.87
C GLN A 182 -2.06 -2.35 -15.39
N VAL A 183 -2.28 -3.40 -14.59
CA VAL A 183 -2.79 -3.29 -13.21
C VAL A 183 -2.04 -4.24 -12.29
N ILE A 184 -1.70 -3.77 -11.09
CA ILE A 184 -1.24 -4.61 -9.98
C ILE A 184 -2.02 -4.31 -8.69
N THR A 185 -2.23 -5.37 -7.91
CA THR A 185 -2.65 -5.28 -6.50
C THR A 185 -1.75 -6.20 -5.67
N ASN A 186 -2.23 -6.70 -4.53
CA ASN A 186 -1.40 -7.43 -3.55
C ASN A 186 -1.32 -8.94 -3.77
N PHE A 187 -1.66 -9.41 -4.97
CA PHE A 187 -1.30 -10.75 -5.41
C PHE A 187 -0.17 -10.66 -6.42
N ASN A 188 0.68 -11.68 -6.44
CA ASN A 188 1.77 -11.78 -7.41
C ASN A 188 1.18 -12.16 -8.78
N VAL A 189 1.41 -11.35 -9.80
CA VAL A 189 0.82 -11.57 -11.14
C VAL A 189 1.29 -12.86 -11.82
N THR A 190 2.50 -13.35 -11.49
CA THR A 190 3.01 -14.64 -11.98
C THR A 190 2.63 -15.83 -11.11
N TYR A 191 2.23 -15.57 -9.86
CA TYR A 191 1.86 -16.59 -8.89
C TYR A 191 0.71 -16.12 -7.99
N PRO A 192 -0.52 -16.00 -8.55
CA PRO A 192 -1.61 -15.27 -7.89
C PRO A 192 -2.27 -16.00 -6.73
N GLN A 193 -2.19 -17.34 -6.71
CA GLN A 193 -2.94 -18.21 -5.78
C GLN A 193 -2.72 -17.89 -4.29
N PRO A 194 -1.48 -17.62 -3.80
CA PRO A 194 -1.27 -17.30 -2.38
C PRO A 194 -1.76 -15.91 -1.97
N GLY A 195 -2.04 -15.01 -2.92
CA GLY A 195 -2.31 -13.59 -2.68
C GLY A 195 -3.79 -13.23 -2.57
N GLY A 196 -4.68 -14.21 -2.37
CA GLY A 196 -6.12 -13.96 -2.32
C GLY A 196 -6.71 -13.58 -3.68
N TYR A 197 -6.12 -14.07 -4.78
CA TYR A 197 -6.73 -14.01 -6.11
C TYR A 197 -7.95 -14.96 -6.18
N PRO A 198 -9.09 -14.55 -6.79
CA PRO A 198 -9.33 -13.29 -7.48
C PRO A 198 -9.48 -12.09 -6.51
N CYS A 199 -8.78 -11.00 -6.81
CA CYS A 199 -8.86 -9.75 -6.05
C CYS A 199 -10.00 -8.86 -6.57
N TRP A 200 -10.94 -8.47 -5.69
CA TRP A 200 -12.07 -7.62 -6.09
C TRP A 200 -11.63 -6.23 -6.58
N ARG A 201 -10.58 -5.63 -5.98
CA ARG A 201 -10.02 -4.34 -6.42
C ARG A 201 -9.49 -4.44 -7.84
N HIS A 202 -8.66 -5.45 -8.09
CA HIS A 202 -8.11 -5.70 -9.44
C HIS A 202 -9.23 -5.90 -10.45
N LYS A 203 -10.23 -6.74 -10.13
CA LYS A 203 -11.40 -6.96 -11.00
C LYS A 203 -12.13 -5.64 -11.33
N THR A 204 -12.43 -4.83 -10.31
CA THR A 204 -13.11 -3.53 -10.49
C THR A 204 -12.30 -2.55 -11.34
N VAL A 205 -10.97 -2.50 -11.16
CA VAL A 205 -10.09 -1.65 -11.98
C VAL A 205 -10.15 -2.11 -13.45
N VAL A 206 -9.93 -3.41 -13.69
CA VAL A 206 -9.97 -3.99 -15.05
C VAL A 206 -11.30 -3.71 -15.74
N GLU A 207 -12.43 -4.01 -15.10
CA GLU A 207 -13.78 -3.75 -15.66
C GLU A 207 -14.03 -2.28 -16.03
N LYS A 208 -13.34 -1.33 -15.38
CA LYS A 208 -13.44 0.10 -15.67
C LYS A 208 -12.47 0.55 -16.77
N LEU A 209 -11.28 -0.05 -16.82
CA LEU A 209 -10.25 0.24 -17.82
C LEU A 209 -10.55 -0.42 -19.18
N GLU A 210 -11.21 -1.59 -19.22
CA GLU A 210 -11.67 -2.24 -20.45
C GLU A 210 -12.65 -1.38 -21.27
N LYS A 211 -13.28 -0.39 -20.63
CA LYS A 211 -14.20 0.56 -21.27
C LYS A 211 -13.49 1.79 -21.85
N ILE A 212 -12.16 1.80 -21.93
CA ILE A 212 -11.39 2.86 -22.58
C ILE A 212 -11.36 2.50 -24.06
N GLU A 213 -11.98 3.33 -24.90
CA GLU A 213 -12.07 3.12 -26.35
C GLU A 213 -11.18 4.10 -27.13
N SER A 214 -10.84 5.24 -26.51
CA SER A 214 -10.19 6.37 -27.15
C SER A 214 -9.23 7.11 -26.21
N GLU A 215 -8.51 8.09 -26.74
CA GLU A 215 -7.61 8.94 -25.94
C GLU A 215 -8.39 9.83 -24.96
N GLU A 216 -9.56 10.30 -25.38
CA GLU A 216 -10.47 11.15 -24.61
C GLU A 216 -11.04 10.46 -23.37
N ASP A 217 -11.00 9.13 -23.34
CA ASP A 217 -11.41 8.32 -22.19
C ASP A 217 -10.40 8.35 -21.05
N ILE A 218 -9.12 8.67 -21.33
CA ILE A 218 -8.04 8.68 -20.34
C ILE A 218 -8.00 10.04 -19.67
N THR A 219 -8.80 10.20 -18.62
CA THR A 219 -8.89 11.46 -17.85
C THR A 219 -8.59 11.26 -16.37
N VAL A 220 -8.08 12.31 -15.73
CA VAL A 220 -7.88 12.38 -14.27
C VAL A 220 -9.17 12.08 -13.53
N GLY A 221 -10.32 12.60 -13.99
CA GLY A 221 -11.62 12.36 -13.37
C GLY A 221 -12.05 10.89 -13.40
N ARG A 222 -11.81 10.19 -14.52
CA ARG A 222 -12.07 8.75 -14.63
C ARG A 222 -11.14 7.95 -13.73
N PHE A 223 -9.84 8.25 -13.72
CA PHE A 223 -8.87 7.60 -12.83
C PHE A 223 -9.22 7.81 -11.34
N ALA A 224 -9.60 9.03 -10.95
CA ALA A 224 -10.05 9.34 -9.60
C ALA A 224 -11.30 8.53 -9.21
N THR A 225 -12.24 8.36 -10.14
CA THR A 225 -13.44 7.52 -9.94
C THR A 225 -13.07 6.05 -9.75
N ILE A 226 -12.09 5.54 -10.49
CA ILE A 226 -11.58 4.17 -10.34
C ILE A 226 -10.94 4.00 -8.96
N LEU A 227 -10.01 4.89 -8.60
CA LEU A 227 -9.30 4.87 -7.32
C LEU A 227 -10.27 4.95 -6.13
N LYS A 228 -11.24 5.86 -6.19
CA LYS A 228 -12.31 5.98 -5.17
C LYS A 228 -13.14 4.70 -5.02
N ALA A 229 -13.36 3.96 -6.11
CA ALA A 229 -14.14 2.71 -6.07
C ALA A 229 -13.37 1.53 -5.45
N VAL A 230 -12.04 1.61 -5.38
CA VAL A 230 -11.18 0.51 -4.90
C VAL A 230 -10.33 0.86 -3.68
N GLN A 231 -10.57 2.03 -3.08
CA GLN A 231 -9.91 2.47 -1.86
C GLN A 231 -10.25 1.56 -0.66
N GLN A 232 -9.26 1.25 0.18
CA GLN A 232 -9.47 0.46 1.38
C GLN A 232 -8.57 0.94 2.52
N GLY A 233 -9.02 1.99 3.23
CA GLY A 233 -8.20 2.60 4.27
C GLY A 233 -7.00 3.36 3.69
N THR A 234 -7.12 3.84 2.45
CA THR A 234 -6.11 4.57 1.68
C THR A 234 -5.62 5.82 2.40
N ALA A 235 -4.31 5.95 2.56
CA ALA A 235 -3.64 7.09 3.18
C ALA A 235 -3.57 8.28 2.22
N TYR A 236 -3.16 8.03 0.98
CA TYR A 236 -3.19 8.99 -0.11
C TYR A 236 -3.41 8.27 -1.44
N SER A 237 -3.88 9.01 -2.42
CA SER A 237 -4.01 8.55 -3.80
C SER A 237 -3.30 9.52 -4.73
N THR A 238 -2.61 8.99 -5.74
CA THR A 238 -1.93 9.80 -6.75
C THR A 238 -2.41 9.44 -8.14
N ILE A 239 -2.50 10.44 -9.01
CA ILE A 239 -2.66 10.29 -10.44
C ILE A 239 -1.58 11.12 -11.12
N TYR A 240 -0.77 10.49 -11.96
CA TYR A 240 0.30 11.14 -12.70
C TYR A 240 -0.10 11.26 -14.17
N ASP A 241 0.06 12.43 -14.75
CA ASP A 241 0.08 12.65 -16.20
C ASP A 241 1.54 12.71 -16.62
N LEU A 242 2.03 11.59 -17.16
CA LEU A 242 3.46 11.37 -17.39
C LEU A 242 4.04 12.28 -18.48
N PRO A 243 3.38 12.48 -19.64
CA PRO A 243 3.86 13.39 -20.67
C PRO A 243 3.92 14.84 -20.19
N LYS A 244 2.98 15.25 -19.32
CA LYS A 244 2.90 16.64 -18.83
C LYS A 244 3.69 16.90 -17.56
N GLY A 245 4.18 15.87 -16.88
CA GLY A 245 4.88 16.04 -15.60
C GLY A 245 3.96 16.58 -14.49
N ILE A 246 2.70 16.13 -14.46
CA ILE A 246 1.70 16.61 -13.48
C ILE A 246 1.37 15.49 -12.50
N VAL A 247 1.25 15.84 -11.21
CA VAL A 247 0.79 14.94 -10.17
C VAL A 247 -0.46 15.51 -9.51
N CYS A 248 -1.57 14.79 -9.59
CA CYS A 248 -2.78 15.04 -8.83
C CYS A 248 -2.77 14.17 -7.57
N LEU A 249 -2.74 14.81 -6.41
CA LEU A 249 -2.72 14.18 -5.10
C LEU A 249 -4.07 14.33 -4.42
N PHE A 250 -4.53 13.24 -3.81
CA PHE A 250 -5.70 13.16 -2.95
C PHE A 250 -5.28 12.57 -1.61
N ASN A 251 -5.95 12.95 -0.52
CA ASN A 251 -5.56 12.55 0.83
C ASN A 251 -6.71 11.88 1.59
N GLN A 252 -6.39 10.80 2.30
CA GLN A 252 -7.28 10.09 3.22
C GLN A 252 -8.69 9.81 2.66
N GLN A 253 -8.76 9.25 1.46
CA GLN A 253 -10.01 8.87 0.77
C GLN A 253 -10.92 10.06 0.37
N ASN A 254 -10.44 11.30 0.53
CA ASN A 254 -11.13 12.50 0.09
C ASN A 254 -10.76 12.83 -1.37
N PHE A 255 -11.68 12.52 -2.29
CA PHE A 255 -11.58 12.85 -3.72
C PHE A 255 -12.31 14.16 -4.10
N SER A 256 -12.81 14.91 -3.12
CA SER A 256 -13.46 16.21 -3.35
C SER A 256 -12.45 17.36 -3.40
N GLU A 257 -11.26 17.16 -2.82
CA GLU A 257 -10.15 18.09 -2.85
C GLU A 257 -8.97 17.46 -3.57
N VAL A 258 -8.28 18.25 -4.39
CA VAL A 258 -7.10 17.81 -5.13
C VAL A 258 -6.00 18.85 -4.99
N VAL A 259 -4.80 18.38 -4.70
CA VAL A 259 -3.58 19.18 -4.80
C VAL A 259 -2.89 18.79 -6.10
N VAL A 260 -2.51 19.78 -6.90
CA VAL A 260 -1.85 19.55 -8.19
C VAL A 260 -0.43 20.07 -8.13
N PHE A 261 0.54 19.19 -8.33
CA PHE A 261 1.94 19.56 -8.52
C PHE A 261 2.28 19.53 -10.00
N LYS A 262 2.97 20.56 -10.47
CA LYS A 262 3.68 20.53 -11.75
C LYS A 262 5.14 20.27 -11.45
N LEU A 263 5.62 19.08 -11.82
CA LEU A 263 6.91 18.58 -11.37
C LEU A 263 8.04 19.56 -11.67
N LYS A 264 8.08 20.11 -12.88
CA LYS A 264 9.11 21.09 -13.27
C LYS A 264 9.13 22.31 -12.34
N GLU A 265 7.96 22.90 -12.05
CA GLU A 265 7.84 24.07 -11.18
C GLU A 265 8.24 23.75 -9.73
N GLU A 266 7.93 22.55 -9.25
CA GLU A 266 8.38 22.09 -7.92
C GLU A 266 9.90 21.88 -7.87
N LEU A 267 10.49 21.24 -8.87
CA LEU A 267 11.94 20.98 -8.90
C LEU A 267 12.77 22.27 -8.98
N GLU A 268 12.25 23.33 -9.61
CA GLU A 268 12.87 24.67 -9.63
C GLU A 268 12.99 25.32 -8.23
N LYS A 269 12.20 24.87 -7.24
CA LYS A 269 12.26 25.35 -5.85
C LYS A 269 13.44 24.76 -5.06
N GLY A 270 14.21 23.85 -5.65
CA GLY A 270 15.27 23.12 -4.96
C GLY A 270 14.74 21.96 -4.13
N TYR A 271 15.60 21.39 -3.27
CA TYR A 271 15.19 20.32 -2.36
C TYR A 271 14.14 20.81 -1.37
N HIS A 272 12.97 20.18 -1.36
CA HIS A 272 11.92 20.49 -0.42
C HIS A 272 10.96 19.30 -0.24
N SER A 273 10.06 19.43 0.73
CA SER A 273 9.07 18.40 1.02
C SER A 273 7.79 18.99 1.58
N TYR A 274 6.68 18.30 1.36
CA TYR A 274 5.41 18.59 1.99
C TYR A 274 4.99 17.46 2.93
N PHE A 275 4.46 17.83 4.09
CA PHE A 275 3.64 16.94 4.90
C PHE A 275 2.23 16.90 4.29
N ILE A 276 1.88 15.80 3.63
CA ILE A 276 0.69 15.69 2.78
C ILE A 276 -0.59 16.10 3.51
N PRO A 277 -0.87 15.66 4.75
CA PRO A 277 -2.10 16.05 5.45
C PRO A 277 -2.26 17.56 5.66
N SER A 278 -1.18 18.34 5.67
CA SER A 278 -1.25 19.81 5.81
C SER A 278 -1.65 20.55 4.53
N LEU A 279 -1.64 19.87 3.38
CA LEU A 279 -2.00 20.46 2.09
C LEU A 279 -3.52 20.48 1.84
N PHE A 280 -4.28 19.75 2.66
CA PHE A 280 -5.72 19.58 2.49
C PHE A 280 -6.47 20.22 3.63
N THR A 281 -7.68 20.69 3.35
CA THR A 281 -8.56 21.11 4.44
C THR A 281 -8.96 19.86 5.22
N ARG A 282 -8.69 19.85 6.53
CA ARG A 282 -9.23 18.79 7.39
C ARG A 282 -10.73 19.02 7.45
N GLU A 283 -11.52 18.22 6.74
CA GLU A 283 -12.89 17.97 7.20
C GLU A 283 -12.76 17.27 8.56
N VAL A 284 -12.86 18.05 9.64
CA VAL A 284 -13.05 17.48 10.98
C VAL A 284 -14.48 16.95 11.01
N LYS A 285 -14.68 15.72 10.52
CA LYS A 285 -15.90 14.98 10.84
C LYS A 285 -15.80 14.57 12.29
N PHE A 286 -16.17 15.48 13.20
CA PHE A 286 -16.63 15.06 14.50
C PHE A 286 -17.79 14.10 14.24
N ALA A 287 -17.61 12.84 14.64
CA ALA A 287 -18.71 11.90 14.71
C ALA A 287 -19.70 12.44 15.74
N GLU A 288 -20.65 13.26 15.29
CA GLU A 288 -21.76 13.67 16.13
C GLU A 288 -22.58 12.41 16.42
N LYS A 289 -22.76 12.13 17.72
CA LYS A 289 -23.74 11.16 18.19
C LYS A 289 -25.11 11.52 17.59
N PRO A 290 -25.91 10.53 17.19
CA PRO A 290 -27.19 10.80 16.53
C PRO A 290 -28.08 11.58 17.49
N LYS A 291 -28.36 12.85 17.17
CA LYS A 291 -29.45 13.60 17.75
C LYS A 291 -30.61 13.56 16.76
N SER A 292 -31.71 13.00 17.23
CA SER A 292 -33.02 13.02 16.59
C SER A 292 -33.51 14.47 16.39
N GLY A 293 -34.06 14.75 15.21
CA GLY A 293 -34.92 15.93 14.99
C GLY A 293 -34.57 16.67 13.71
N GLY A 294 -35.45 16.59 12.71
CA GLY A 294 -35.24 17.21 11.40
C GLY A 294 -35.52 18.71 11.36
N SER A 295 -34.96 19.36 10.36
CA SER A 295 -35.62 20.34 9.49
C SER A 295 -34.68 20.67 8.31
N THR A 296 -35.22 21.38 7.34
CA THR A 296 -34.98 21.33 5.89
C THR A 296 -33.74 22.07 5.36
N LEU A 297 -33.04 21.43 4.40
CA LEU A 297 -32.01 22.01 3.55
C LEU A 297 -32.62 22.96 2.51
N SER A 298 -32.56 24.27 2.74
CA SER A 298 -32.69 25.26 1.65
C SER A 298 -32.11 26.66 1.92
N GLU A 299 -31.44 26.92 3.05
CA GLU A 299 -30.98 28.29 3.38
C GLU A 299 -29.46 28.48 3.61
N GLU A 300 -28.63 27.44 3.60
CA GLU A 300 -27.17 27.62 3.86
C GLU A 300 -26.29 27.70 2.60
N LEU A 301 -26.89 27.88 1.41
CA LEU A 301 -26.14 28.01 0.13
C LEU A 301 -25.86 29.46 -0.30
N SER A 302 -26.09 30.46 0.55
CA SER A 302 -25.86 31.88 0.19
C SER A 302 -24.73 32.60 0.95
N GLU A 303 -24.10 32.01 1.96
CA GLU A 303 -23.07 32.73 2.76
C GLU A 303 -21.62 32.22 2.57
N GLY A 304 -21.43 31.12 1.81
CA GLY A 304 -20.10 30.52 1.60
C GLY A 304 -19.22 31.18 0.53
N ARG A 305 -19.64 32.28 -0.09
CA ARG A 305 -18.93 32.86 -1.26
C ARG A 305 -18.17 34.16 -0.98
N GLU A 306 -18.18 34.68 0.24
CA GLU A 306 -17.60 36.00 0.55
C GLU A 306 -16.41 35.96 1.53
N GLN A 307 -15.91 34.78 1.91
CA GLN A 307 -14.74 34.65 2.80
C GLN A 307 -13.45 34.12 2.13
N ALA A 308 -13.48 33.85 0.83
CA ALA A 308 -12.32 33.34 0.08
C ALA A 308 -11.40 34.43 -0.49
N GLU A 309 -11.78 35.72 -0.44
CA GLU A 309 -11.02 36.80 -1.08
C GLU A 309 -10.19 37.68 -0.13
N VAL A 310 -10.20 37.45 1.19
CA VAL A 310 -9.54 38.35 2.17
C VAL A 310 -8.30 37.75 2.86
N LYS A 311 -7.93 36.49 2.63
CA LYS A 311 -6.73 35.87 3.26
C LYS A 311 -5.50 35.73 2.36
N GLY A 312 -5.44 36.51 1.28
CA GLY A 312 -4.31 36.53 0.33
C GLY A 312 -3.16 37.48 0.68
N SER A 313 -3.25 38.29 1.74
CA SER A 313 -2.20 39.25 2.09
C SER A 313 -1.99 39.36 3.59
N GLU A 314 -1.14 38.51 4.15
CA GLU A 314 -0.30 38.79 5.35
C GLU A 314 0.39 37.50 5.80
N MET A 315 1.54 37.19 5.20
CA MET A 315 2.60 36.44 5.88
C MET A 315 3.93 36.57 5.13
N THR A 316 4.42 37.81 5.03
CA THR A 316 5.84 38.07 4.71
C THR A 316 6.58 38.28 6.03
N GLY A 317 7.47 37.34 6.38
CA GLY A 317 8.48 37.57 7.41
C GLY A 317 8.58 36.46 8.45
N LEU A 318 9.34 35.40 8.15
CA LEU A 318 10.15 34.69 9.14
C LEU A 318 11.24 33.90 8.42
N ASP A 319 12.46 34.43 8.55
CA ASP A 319 13.71 33.82 8.13
C ASP A 319 14.02 32.62 9.04
N THR A 320 13.93 31.40 8.50
CA THR A 320 14.53 30.21 9.13
C THR A 320 15.14 29.31 8.05
N GLN A 321 16.36 29.63 7.64
CA GLN A 321 17.28 28.67 7.02
C GLN A 321 17.55 27.49 8.00
N PRO A 322 17.41 26.21 7.58
CA PRO A 322 17.97 25.09 8.34
C PRO A 322 19.46 24.96 8.02
N ARG A 323 20.32 25.16 9.01
CA ARG A 323 21.75 24.80 8.94
C ARG A 323 21.90 23.29 8.79
N ALA A 324 22.65 22.86 7.77
CA ALA A 324 23.16 21.50 7.65
C ALA A 324 24.07 21.15 8.84
N PRO A 325 23.99 19.93 9.42
CA PRO A 325 24.92 19.52 10.48
C PRO A 325 26.30 19.20 9.89
N SER A 326 27.30 19.94 10.36
CA SER A 326 28.72 19.63 10.18
C SER A 326 29.18 18.57 11.19
N HIS A 327 29.76 17.49 10.69
CA HIS A 327 30.52 16.41 11.37
C HIS A 327 29.76 15.17 11.88
N PRO A 328 30.42 13.98 11.84
CA PRO A 328 29.74 12.69 11.80
C PRO A 328 29.25 12.27 13.18
N VAL A 329 27.97 11.90 13.27
CA VAL A 329 27.39 11.33 14.48
C VAL A 329 27.83 9.87 14.59
N THR A 330 28.75 9.61 15.52
CA THR A 330 29.01 8.26 16.04
C THR A 330 27.77 7.74 16.77
N VAL A 331 27.24 6.61 16.32
CA VAL A 331 26.07 5.93 16.91
C VAL A 331 26.51 5.16 18.17
N PRO A 332 25.88 5.35 19.34
CA PRO A 332 26.14 4.51 20.50
C PRO A 332 25.51 3.12 20.33
N SER A 333 26.32 2.08 20.57
CA SER A 333 25.90 0.69 20.61
C SER A 333 25.12 0.38 21.89
N SER A 334 23.78 0.45 21.84
CA SER A 334 22.89 -0.27 22.78
C SER A 334 21.42 -0.14 22.39
N PHE A 335 20.91 -1.14 21.66
CA PHE A 335 19.46 -1.35 21.50
C PHE A 335 18.90 -2.05 22.75
N PRO A 336 17.75 -1.63 23.30
CA PRO A 336 17.07 -2.39 24.34
C PRO A 336 16.36 -3.60 23.73
N LEU A 337 16.81 -4.77 24.19
CA LEU A 337 16.32 -6.11 23.92
C LEU A 337 14.92 -6.33 24.53
N LEU A 338 13.86 -5.81 23.91
CA LEU A 338 12.47 -6.08 24.36
C LEU A 338 11.54 -6.65 23.29
N GLY A 339 11.97 -6.72 22.01
CA GLY A 339 11.20 -7.37 20.94
C GLY A 339 11.47 -8.87 20.78
N ALA A 340 12.60 -9.38 21.28
CA ALA A 340 13.06 -10.75 20.99
C ALA A 340 12.51 -11.83 21.95
N ILE A 341 11.98 -11.45 23.11
CA ILE A 341 11.55 -12.42 24.14
C ILE A 341 10.19 -13.06 23.79
N SER A 342 9.31 -12.35 23.09
CA SER A 342 7.97 -12.87 22.74
C SER A 342 7.99 -13.97 21.68
N ILE A 343 9.01 -14.01 20.81
CA ILE A 343 9.10 -15.01 19.73
C ILE A 343 9.70 -16.33 20.24
N ILE A 344 10.66 -16.27 21.17
CA ILE A 344 11.31 -17.47 21.72
C ILE A 344 10.36 -18.28 22.63
N ALA A 345 9.44 -17.60 23.34
CA ALA A 345 8.43 -18.27 24.18
C ALA A 345 7.40 -19.08 23.36
N LEU A 346 7.05 -18.63 22.15
CA LEU A 346 6.12 -19.35 21.26
C LEU A 346 6.75 -20.59 20.62
N ILE A 347 8.07 -20.56 20.37
CA ILE A 347 8.80 -21.70 19.81
C ILE A 347 8.95 -22.83 20.85
N LEU A 348 9.19 -22.53 22.12
CA LEU A 348 9.34 -23.54 23.18
C LEU A 348 8.03 -24.27 23.53
N VAL A 349 6.89 -23.58 23.48
CA VAL A 349 5.57 -24.22 23.72
C VAL A 349 5.19 -25.14 22.55
N GLY A 350 5.54 -24.78 21.31
CA GLY A 350 5.31 -25.60 20.12
C GLY A 350 6.11 -26.91 20.11
N VAL A 351 7.39 -26.88 20.51
CA VAL A 351 8.25 -28.08 20.54
C VAL A 351 7.81 -29.07 21.61
N THR A 352 7.30 -28.60 22.75
CA THR A 352 6.85 -29.45 23.86
C THR A 352 5.56 -30.23 23.52
N LEU A 353 4.66 -29.63 22.72
CA LEU A 353 3.42 -30.28 22.27
C LEU A 353 3.64 -31.33 21.17
N ILE A 354 4.67 -31.15 20.33
CA ILE A 354 5.04 -32.12 19.27
C ILE A 354 5.71 -33.36 19.88
N HIS A 355 6.55 -33.19 20.91
CA HIS A 355 7.19 -34.32 21.58
C HIS A 355 6.20 -35.20 22.35
N LYS A 356 5.14 -34.62 22.94
CA LYS A 356 4.13 -35.37 23.70
C LYS A 356 3.18 -36.19 22.81
N ARG A 357 3.07 -35.86 21.52
CA ARG A 357 2.21 -36.58 20.54
C ARG A 357 2.91 -37.77 19.88
N LYS A 358 4.25 -37.79 19.82
CA LYS A 358 5.03 -38.94 19.31
C LYS A 358 5.24 -40.07 20.33
N SER A 359 4.97 -39.84 21.62
CA SER A 359 5.10 -40.84 22.69
C SER A 359 3.82 -41.68 22.94
N LYS A 360 2.75 -41.49 22.17
CA LYS A 360 1.47 -42.22 22.32
C LYS A 360 0.93 -42.80 21.01
N ARG A 361 1.82 -43.23 20.12
CA ARG A 361 1.48 -44.14 19.03
C ARG A 361 2.42 -45.33 19.04
#